data_AF-A0A2G3AA11-F1
#
_entry.id   AF-A0A2G3AA11-F1
#
_cell.length_a   1.000
_cell.length_b   1.000
_cell.length_c   1.000
_cell.angle_alpha   90.00
_cell.angle_beta   90.00
_cell.angle_gamma   90.00
#
_symmetry.space_group_name_H-M   'P 1'
#
loop_
_entity.id
_entity.type
_entity.pdbx_description
1 polymer ?
#
loop_
_entity_poly.entity_id
_entity_poly.type
_entity_poly.pdbx_seq_one_letter_code
_entity_poly.pdbx_strand_id
1 'polypeptide(L)'
;MTISSKSRSLLYPVRSISLPTRLHPNGLKIEDELNRLKSSETSSHSVETIQAGVVGLVELYNSFQELIQCPNTQKDLVQHQNGAFVEEALEGSLELLDSCANIRNLLCTIKEQVQHLQSALRRKGGDSSIQREIGNYFISRKKMKKEIGKNLRKLKHMENRVGSSLFLDIEQHLSEVTGITISVFKAILVFLSCQDSKIKPRGWSMISKLMITKSASCKNVQFFSDMGSVDIALGDLREEIKNNDAKVDAKVARRRLQTLDDSIKGFEAGLESLYKQLIQARVSFLNVLAL
;
A
#
# COMPACT_ATOMS: atom_id res chain seq x y z
N MET A 1 21.78 -51.01 49.18
CA MET A 1 23.13 -51.20 48.60
C MET A 1 23.07 -52.32 47.60
N THR A 2 23.01 -51.99 46.31
CA THR A 2 23.25 -52.89 45.17
C THR A 2 23.60 -51.98 43.99
N ILE A 3 24.84 -52.08 43.52
CA ILE A 3 25.34 -51.37 42.34
C ILE A 3 24.94 -52.20 41.12
N SER A 4 24.18 -51.61 40.20
CA SER A 4 23.83 -52.23 38.91
C SER A 4 24.13 -51.25 37.79
N SER A 5 25.05 -51.65 36.92
CA SER A 5 25.51 -50.96 35.72
C SER A 5 24.42 -50.88 34.65
N LYS A 6 24.24 -49.73 33.99
CA LYS A 6 23.60 -49.69 32.67
C LYS A 6 24.11 -48.54 31.79
N SER A 7 24.81 -48.97 30.73
CA SER A 7 24.88 -48.41 29.38
C SER A 7 24.84 -46.89 29.19
N ARG A 8 25.99 -46.31 28.82
CA ARG A 8 26.05 -45.02 28.10
C ARG A 8 25.36 -45.20 26.74
N SER A 9 24.12 -44.74 26.60
CA SER A 9 23.53 -44.51 25.29
C SER A 9 24.28 -43.36 24.64
N LEU A 10 25.03 -43.66 23.58
CA LEU A 10 25.55 -42.65 22.67
C LEU A 10 24.34 -41.96 22.03
N LEU A 11 24.02 -40.75 22.48
CA LEU A 11 23.11 -39.84 21.81
C LEU A 11 23.75 -39.50 20.45
N TYR A 12 23.40 -40.26 19.43
CA TYR A 12 23.60 -39.84 18.05
C TYR A 12 22.79 -38.55 17.86
N PRO A 13 23.41 -37.42 17.49
CA PRO A 13 22.64 -36.29 17.02
C PRO A 13 21.99 -36.74 15.72
N VAL A 14 20.66 -36.90 15.73
CA VAL A 14 19.87 -36.91 14.50
C VAL A 14 20.05 -35.53 13.90
N ARG A 15 21.05 -35.40 13.01
CA ARG A 15 21.17 -34.24 12.13
C ARG A 15 20.06 -34.38 11.12
N SER A 16 18.95 -33.71 11.37
CA SER A 16 17.98 -33.36 10.35
C SER A 16 18.71 -32.50 9.32
N ILE A 17 19.21 -33.13 8.27
CA ILE A 17 19.61 -32.43 7.05
C ILE A 17 18.36 -32.11 6.26
N SER A 18 17.57 -31.16 6.73
CA SER A 18 16.75 -30.38 5.81
C SER A 18 17.75 -29.60 4.96
N LEU A 19 18.17 -30.18 3.82
CA LEU A 19 18.73 -29.37 2.76
C LEU A 19 17.73 -28.21 2.55
N PRO A 20 18.19 -26.95 2.45
CA PRO A 20 17.36 -25.94 1.83
C PRO A 20 16.96 -26.55 0.49
N THR A 21 15.66 -26.72 0.25
CA THR A 21 15.13 -26.96 -1.09
C THR A 21 15.91 -26.00 -1.98
N ARG A 22 16.57 -26.50 -3.02
CA ARG A 22 17.34 -25.62 -3.93
C ARG A 22 16.33 -24.66 -4.55
N LEU A 23 16.11 -23.52 -3.90
CA LEU A 23 15.21 -22.49 -4.36
C LEU A 23 15.73 -22.10 -5.73
N HIS A 24 14.84 -22.14 -6.72
CA HIS A 24 15.14 -21.67 -8.06
C HIS A 24 15.77 -20.26 -7.94
N PRO A 25 16.76 -19.87 -8.76
CA PRO A 25 17.41 -18.56 -8.65
C PRO A 25 16.42 -17.39 -8.59
N ASN A 26 15.27 -17.53 -9.26
CA ASN A 26 14.18 -16.55 -9.25
C ASN A 26 13.40 -16.51 -7.91
N GLY A 27 13.28 -17.63 -7.20
CA GLY A 27 12.65 -17.70 -5.86
C GLY A 27 13.46 -16.95 -4.80
N LEU A 28 14.80 -17.07 -4.84
CA LEU A 28 15.69 -16.30 -3.97
C LEU A 28 15.56 -14.79 -4.20
N LYS A 29 15.50 -14.36 -5.47
CA LYS A 29 15.30 -12.96 -5.84
C LYS A 29 13.97 -12.41 -5.30
N ILE A 30 12.89 -13.20 -5.39
CA ILE A 30 11.57 -12.84 -4.83
C ILE A 30 11.63 -12.72 -3.30
N GLU A 31 12.28 -13.67 -2.63
CA GLU A 31 12.44 -13.66 -1.17
C GLU A 31 13.25 -12.46 -0.69
N ASP A 32 14.35 -12.12 -1.37
CA ASP A 32 15.17 -10.96 -1.07
C ASP A 32 14.36 -9.65 -1.23
N GLU A 33 13.59 -9.53 -2.32
CA GLU A 33 12.71 -8.39 -2.58
C GLU A 33 11.59 -8.26 -1.55
N LEU A 34 10.97 -9.38 -1.17
CA LEU A 34 9.95 -9.43 -0.11
C LEU A 34 10.52 -9.00 1.23
N ASN A 35 11.69 -9.49 1.61
CA ASN A 35 12.34 -9.14 2.87
C ASN A 35 12.75 -7.67 2.90
N ARG A 36 13.24 -7.13 1.78
CA ARG A 36 13.52 -5.70 1.61
C ARG A 36 12.26 -4.86 1.84
N LEU A 37 11.15 -5.19 1.19
CA LEU A 37 9.87 -4.47 1.35
C LEU A 37 9.28 -4.58 2.76
N LYS A 38 9.30 -5.78 3.37
CA LYS A 38 8.83 -6.01 4.75
C LYS A 38 9.65 -5.22 5.77
N SER A 39 10.97 -5.15 5.59
CA SER A 39 11.84 -4.36 6.47
C SER A 39 11.52 -2.86 6.40
N SER A 40 11.20 -2.35 5.20
CA SER A 40 10.82 -0.96 4.99
C SER A 40 9.49 -0.61 5.65
N GLU A 41 8.52 -1.53 5.68
CA GLU A 41 7.20 -1.36 6.33
C GLU A 41 7.32 -1.07 7.84
N THR A 42 8.38 -1.57 8.49
CA THR A 42 8.58 -1.41 9.93
C THR A 42 9.27 -0.10 10.35
N SER A 43 9.95 0.58 9.42
CA SER A 43 10.94 1.60 9.77
C SER A 43 10.43 3.05 9.75
N SER A 44 9.48 3.38 8.87
CA SER A 44 8.84 4.70 8.80
C SER A 44 7.77 4.69 7.71
N HIS A 45 6.64 5.35 7.93
CA HIS A 45 5.59 5.52 6.93
C HIS A 45 5.66 6.93 6.30
N SER A 46 6.86 7.34 5.87
CA SER A 46 7.07 8.60 5.16
C SER A 46 6.62 8.50 3.71
N VAL A 47 6.48 9.63 3.02
CA VAL A 47 6.07 9.60 1.60
C VAL A 47 7.11 8.89 0.74
N GLU A 48 8.40 9.08 1.05
CA GLU A 48 9.52 8.48 0.35
C GLU A 48 9.55 6.95 0.53
N THR A 49 9.27 6.45 1.74
CA THR A 49 9.24 4.99 1.97
C THR A 49 8.06 4.34 1.27
N ILE A 50 6.91 5.02 1.20
CA ILE A 50 5.74 4.51 0.45
C ILE A 50 6.03 4.51 -1.06
N GLN A 51 6.64 5.58 -1.59
CA GLN A 51 7.05 5.66 -3.00
C GLN A 51 8.09 4.58 -3.35
N ALA A 52 9.09 4.37 -2.49
CA ALA A 52 10.06 3.28 -2.64
C ALA A 52 9.37 1.91 -2.60
N GLY A 53 8.35 1.74 -1.75
CA GLY A 53 7.52 0.55 -1.71
C GLY A 53 6.82 0.28 -3.06
N VAL A 54 6.26 1.31 -3.71
CA VAL A 54 5.66 1.18 -5.04
C VAL A 54 6.69 0.75 -6.09
N VAL A 55 7.90 1.32 -6.06
CA VAL A 55 8.99 0.93 -6.96
C VAL A 55 9.42 -0.52 -6.70
N GLY A 56 9.59 -0.91 -5.44
CA GLY A 56 9.95 -2.28 -5.09
C GLY A 56 8.88 -3.29 -5.48
N LEU A 57 7.58 -2.92 -5.47
CA LEU A 57 6.54 -3.79 -6.02
C LEU A 57 6.72 -4.02 -7.53
N VAL A 58 7.12 -3.00 -8.30
CA VAL A 58 7.39 -3.17 -9.74
C VAL A 58 8.51 -4.19 -9.95
N GLU A 59 9.60 -4.10 -9.20
CA GLU A 59 10.72 -5.06 -9.25
C GLU A 59 10.32 -6.47 -8.81
N LEU A 60 9.49 -6.56 -7.77
CA LEU A 60 8.93 -7.82 -7.27
C LEU A 60 8.06 -8.50 -8.32
N TYR A 61 7.14 -7.77 -8.97
CA TYR A 61 6.27 -8.33 -10.01
C TYR A 61 7.05 -8.75 -11.26
N ASN A 62 8.10 -8.02 -11.64
CA ASN A 62 9.00 -8.46 -12.72
C ASN A 62 9.65 -9.82 -12.37
N SER A 63 10.18 -9.95 -11.16
CA SER A 63 10.83 -11.20 -10.69
C SER A 63 9.82 -12.34 -10.57
N PHE A 64 8.61 -12.04 -10.12
CA PHE A 64 7.53 -13.01 -10.01
C PHE A 64 7.03 -13.48 -11.38
N GLN A 65 6.97 -12.60 -12.37
CA GLN A 65 6.64 -12.95 -13.75
C GLN A 65 7.70 -13.87 -14.36
N GLU A 66 9.00 -13.60 -14.14
CA GLU A 66 10.10 -14.48 -14.56
C GLU A 66 9.95 -15.90 -13.96
N LEU A 67 9.48 -16.02 -12.72
CA LEU A 67 9.19 -17.31 -12.09
C LEU A 67 7.99 -18.01 -12.74
N ILE A 68 6.86 -17.32 -12.92
CA ILE A 68 5.64 -17.92 -13.54
C ILE A 68 5.92 -18.41 -14.96
N GLN A 69 6.81 -17.76 -15.71
CA GLN A 69 7.13 -18.14 -17.09
C GLN A 69 8.03 -19.38 -17.19
N CYS A 70 8.60 -19.88 -16.09
CA CYS A 70 9.42 -21.09 -16.12
C CYS A 70 8.54 -22.32 -16.45
N PRO A 71 8.91 -23.17 -17.43
CA PRO A 71 8.09 -24.32 -17.85
C PRO A 71 7.74 -25.29 -16.71
N ASN A 72 8.67 -25.50 -15.76
CA ASN A 72 8.43 -26.35 -14.60
C ASN A 72 7.36 -25.73 -13.68
N THR A 73 7.46 -24.44 -13.39
CA THR A 73 6.47 -23.69 -12.59
C THR A 73 5.10 -23.71 -13.26
N GLN A 74 5.02 -23.53 -14.57
CA GLN A 74 3.75 -23.60 -15.31
C GLN A 74 3.12 -24.99 -15.21
N LYS A 75 3.92 -26.05 -15.41
CA LYS A 75 3.47 -27.44 -15.29
C LYS A 75 2.96 -27.73 -13.88
N ASP A 76 3.69 -27.28 -12.86
CA ASP A 76 3.30 -27.45 -11.46
C ASP A 76 2.00 -26.70 -11.17
N LEU A 77 1.82 -25.47 -11.67
CA LEU A 77 0.62 -24.66 -11.51
C LEU A 77 -0.62 -25.26 -12.19
N VAL A 78 -0.49 -25.83 -13.39
CA VAL A 78 -1.61 -26.49 -14.10
C VAL A 78 -2.02 -27.77 -13.36
N GLN A 79 -1.05 -28.54 -12.89
CA GLN A 79 -1.31 -29.79 -12.16
C GLN A 79 -1.83 -29.51 -10.74
N HIS A 80 -1.50 -28.36 -10.15
CA HIS A 80 -1.93 -28.00 -8.81
C HIS A 80 -3.43 -27.69 -8.76
N GLN A 81 -4.16 -28.47 -7.95
CA GLN A 81 -5.61 -28.34 -7.77
C GLN A 81 -6.41 -28.26 -9.09
N ASN A 82 -5.91 -28.90 -10.17
CA ASN A 82 -6.50 -28.83 -11.52
C ASN A 82 -6.74 -27.37 -12.01
N GLY A 83 -5.84 -26.44 -11.69
CA GLY A 83 -5.94 -25.04 -12.11
C GLY A 83 -6.81 -24.13 -11.22
N ALA A 84 -7.50 -24.67 -10.21
CA ALA A 84 -8.32 -23.87 -9.29
C ALA A 84 -7.49 -22.79 -8.53
N PHE A 85 -6.23 -23.11 -8.19
CA PHE A 85 -5.30 -22.14 -7.62
C PHE A 85 -5.03 -20.96 -8.56
N VAL A 86 -4.85 -21.23 -9.85
CA VAL A 86 -4.61 -20.20 -10.87
C VAL A 86 -5.86 -19.35 -11.09
N GLU A 87 -7.05 -19.94 -11.02
CA GLU A 87 -8.33 -19.20 -11.04
C GLU A 87 -8.46 -18.27 -9.82
N GLU A 88 -8.11 -18.73 -8.62
CA GLU A 88 -8.09 -17.88 -7.42
C GLU A 88 -7.07 -16.73 -7.55
N ALA A 89 -5.87 -17.03 -8.06
CA ALA A 89 -4.83 -16.04 -8.34
C ALA A 89 -5.32 -14.99 -9.36
N LEU A 90 -6.07 -15.42 -10.38
CA LEU A 90 -6.71 -14.51 -11.33
C LEU A 90 -7.75 -13.62 -10.65
N GLU A 91 -8.63 -14.15 -9.82
CA GLU A 91 -9.60 -13.32 -9.09
C GLU A 91 -8.88 -12.29 -8.19
N GLY A 92 -7.88 -12.73 -7.42
CA GLY A 92 -7.07 -11.85 -6.58
C GLY A 92 -6.35 -10.75 -7.38
N SER A 93 -5.81 -11.09 -8.56
CA SER A 93 -5.16 -10.10 -9.44
C SER A 93 -6.13 -9.04 -9.96
N LEU A 94 -7.40 -9.40 -10.21
CA LEU A 94 -8.43 -8.47 -10.65
C LEU A 94 -8.77 -7.47 -9.53
N GLU A 95 -8.94 -7.97 -8.32
CA GLU A 95 -9.21 -7.11 -7.15
C GLU A 95 -8.04 -6.15 -6.84
N LEU A 96 -6.79 -6.59 -7.06
CA LEU A 96 -5.60 -5.74 -6.96
C LEU A 96 -5.59 -4.66 -8.07
N LEU A 97 -5.91 -5.02 -9.31
CA LEU A 97 -6.02 -4.07 -10.42
C LEU A 97 -7.08 -3.01 -10.15
N ASP A 98 -8.26 -3.41 -9.68
CA ASP A 98 -9.33 -2.50 -9.29
C ASP A 98 -8.89 -1.55 -8.17
N SER A 99 -8.20 -2.08 -7.16
CA SER A 99 -7.67 -1.29 -6.05
C SER A 99 -6.62 -0.28 -6.52
N CYS A 100 -5.71 -0.70 -7.40
CA CYS A 100 -4.70 0.16 -8.00
C CYS A 100 -5.34 1.28 -8.84
N ALA A 101 -6.33 0.95 -9.66
CA ALA A 101 -7.08 1.92 -10.47
C ALA A 101 -7.80 2.94 -9.58
N ASN A 102 -8.44 2.50 -8.49
CA ASN A 102 -9.09 3.39 -7.53
C ASN A 102 -8.09 4.33 -6.85
N ILE A 103 -6.91 3.85 -6.44
CA ILE A 103 -5.85 4.68 -5.85
C ILE A 103 -5.37 5.75 -6.85
N ARG A 104 -5.13 5.36 -8.11
CA ARG A 104 -4.75 6.30 -9.18
C ARG A 104 -5.81 7.38 -9.39
N ASN A 105 -7.09 7.01 -9.46
CA ASN A 105 -8.19 7.96 -9.61
C ASN A 105 -8.28 8.94 -8.42
N LEU A 106 -8.05 8.46 -7.19
CA LEU A 106 -7.99 9.31 -6.00
C LEU A 106 -6.84 10.32 -6.08
N LEU A 107 -5.64 9.89 -6.48
CA LEU A 107 -4.49 10.77 -6.67
C LEU A 107 -4.75 11.83 -7.74
N CYS A 108 -5.30 11.44 -8.89
CA CYS A 108 -5.71 12.38 -9.95
C CYS A 108 -6.68 13.44 -9.42
N THR A 109 -7.71 12.99 -8.67
CA THR A 109 -8.68 13.91 -8.07
C THR A 109 -8.00 14.92 -7.14
N ILE A 110 -7.06 14.48 -6.29
CA ILE A 110 -6.34 15.39 -5.38
C ILE A 110 -5.50 16.37 -6.17
N LYS A 111 -4.76 15.89 -7.16
CA LYS A 111 -3.92 16.73 -8.03
C LYS A 111 -4.72 17.85 -8.68
N GLU A 112 -5.87 17.53 -9.26
CA GLU A 112 -6.78 18.52 -9.84
C GLU A 112 -7.23 19.56 -8.81
N GLN A 113 -7.62 19.14 -7.60
CA GLN A 113 -8.03 20.06 -6.53
C GLN A 113 -6.87 20.94 -6.05
N VAL A 114 -5.67 20.37 -5.89
CA VAL A 114 -4.46 21.09 -5.48
C VAL A 114 -4.10 22.15 -6.52
N GLN A 115 -4.07 21.78 -7.80
CA GLN A 115 -3.77 22.71 -8.90
C GLN A 115 -4.85 23.79 -9.02
N HIS A 116 -6.11 23.43 -8.85
CA HIS A 116 -7.22 24.39 -8.84
C HIS A 116 -7.07 25.42 -7.71
N LEU A 117 -6.78 24.97 -6.48
CA LEU A 117 -6.51 25.84 -5.34
C LEU A 117 -5.27 26.71 -5.56
N GLN A 118 -4.17 26.14 -6.04
CA GLN A 118 -2.97 26.92 -6.36
C GLN A 118 -3.27 28.03 -7.37
N SER A 119 -4.08 27.74 -8.40
CA SER A 119 -4.52 28.73 -9.39
C SER A 119 -5.40 29.80 -8.75
N ALA A 120 -6.35 29.41 -7.90
CA ALA A 120 -7.20 30.35 -7.16
C ALA A 120 -6.40 31.30 -6.27
N LEU A 121 -5.40 30.79 -5.53
CA LEU A 121 -4.52 31.57 -4.66
C LEU A 121 -3.51 32.46 -5.41
N ARG A 122 -3.27 32.20 -6.71
CA ARG A 122 -2.39 33.03 -7.56
C ARG A 122 -3.15 34.18 -8.21
N ARG A 123 -4.43 33.98 -8.53
CA ARG A 123 -5.28 35.04 -9.13
C ARG A 123 -5.53 36.15 -8.10
N LYS A 124 -5.57 37.41 -8.54
CA LYS A 124 -6.04 38.55 -7.73
C LYS A 124 -7.57 38.49 -7.55
N GLY A 125 -8.10 37.36 -7.09
CA GLY A 125 -9.50 37.23 -6.69
C GLY A 125 -9.72 37.85 -5.31
N GLY A 126 -10.93 38.32 -5.04
CA GLY A 126 -11.31 38.76 -3.70
C GLY A 126 -11.40 37.58 -2.72
N ASP A 127 -11.31 37.88 -1.43
CA ASP A 127 -11.26 36.87 -0.36
C ASP A 127 -12.48 35.93 -0.35
N SER A 128 -13.65 36.44 -0.76
CA SER A 128 -14.88 35.64 -0.91
C SER A 128 -14.76 34.52 -1.96
N SER A 129 -14.01 34.75 -3.03
CA SER A 129 -13.75 33.72 -4.04
C SER A 129 -12.82 32.64 -3.50
N ILE A 130 -11.76 33.02 -2.78
CA ILE A 130 -10.81 32.08 -2.18
C ILE A 130 -11.51 31.22 -1.13
N GLN A 131 -12.35 31.83 -0.29
CA GLN A 131 -13.12 31.14 0.73
C GLN A 131 -14.05 30.07 0.13
N ARG A 132 -14.69 30.37 -1.02
CA ARG A 132 -15.51 29.40 -1.76
C ARG A 132 -14.67 28.21 -2.25
N GLU A 133 -13.50 28.46 -2.82
CA GLU A 133 -12.65 27.36 -3.32
C GLU A 133 -12.10 26.49 -2.20
N ILE A 134 -11.74 27.07 -1.06
CA ILE A 134 -11.38 26.31 0.14
C ILE A 134 -12.58 25.46 0.61
N GLY A 135 -13.79 26.02 0.58
CA GLY A 135 -15.02 25.28 0.87
C GLY A 135 -15.23 24.07 -0.04
N ASN A 136 -15.08 24.26 -1.35
CA ASN A 136 -15.18 23.20 -2.37
C ASN A 136 -14.16 22.09 -2.12
N TYR A 137 -12.92 22.45 -1.81
CA TYR A 137 -11.87 21.52 -1.43
C TYR A 137 -12.28 20.65 -0.23
N PHE A 138 -12.79 21.23 0.86
CA PHE A 138 -13.19 20.45 2.03
C PHE A 138 -14.37 19.52 1.77
N ILE A 139 -15.31 19.91 0.90
CA ILE A 139 -16.41 19.04 0.45
C ILE A 139 -15.84 17.84 -0.32
N SER A 140 -14.96 18.09 -1.29
CA SER A 140 -14.28 17.05 -2.07
C SER A 140 -13.45 16.12 -1.16
N ARG A 141 -12.67 16.69 -0.25
CA ARG A 141 -11.88 16.00 0.77
C ARG A 141 -12.73 15.03 1.60
N LYS A 142 -13.93 15.46 2.02
CA LYS A 142 -14.88 14.62 2.78
C LYS A 142 -15.42 13.46 1.94
N LYS A 143 -15.74 13.67 0.67
CA LYS A 143 -16.16 12.60 -0.26
C LYS A 143 -15.02 11.59 -0.45
N MET A 144 -13.82 12.09 -0.67
CA MET A 144 -12.63 11.27 -0.86
C MET A 144 -12.32 10.37 0.34
N LYS A 145 -12.38 10.91 1.58
CA LYS A 145 -12.19 10.11 2.80
C LYS A 145 -13.18 8.93 2.89
N LYS A 146 -14.41 9.09 2.41
CA LYS A 146 -15.39 7.98 2.36
C LYS A 146 -14.97 6.90 1.37
N GLU A 147 -14.53 7.31 0.17
CA GLU A 147 -14.06 6.37 -0.86
C GLU A 147 -12.79 5.63 -0.41
N ILE A 148 -11.86 6.31 0.24
CA ILE A 148 -10.69 5.66 0.83
C ILE A 148 -11.11 4.61 1.87
N GLY A 149 -12.05 4.95 2.76
CA GLY A 149 -12.57 3.99 3.74
C GLY A 149 -13.21 2.75 3.11
N LYS A 150 -13.84 2.87 1.93
CA LYS A 150 -14.36 1.71 1.18
C LYS A 150 -13.22 0.85 0.62
N ASN A 151 -12.22 1.46 0.00
CA ASN A 151 -11.05 0.75 -0.55
C ASN A 151 -10.26 0.02 0.54
N LEU A 152 -10.03 0.66 1.71
CA LEU A 152 -9.36 0.01 2.84
C LEU A 152 -10.13 -1.21 3.35
N ARG A 153 -11.47 -1.18 3.35
CA ARG A 153 -12.30 -2.35 3.71
C ARG A 153 -12.17 -3.48 2.70
N LYS A 154 -12.17 -3.17 1.40
CA LYS A 154 -11.95 -4.16 0.33
C LYS A 154 -10.58 -4.84 0.50
N LEU A 155 -9.53 -4.04 0.63
CA LEU A 155 -8.16 -4.54 0.84
C LEU A 155 -8.02 -5.39 2.12
N LYS A 156 -8.72 -5.03 3.20
CA LYS A 156 -8.75 -5.87 4.41
C LYS A 156 -9.48 -7.20 4.19
N HIS A 157 -10.56 -7.19 3.42
CA HIS A 157 -11.27 -8.43 3.09
C HIS A 157 -10.39 -9.37 2.26
N MET A 158 -9.67 -8.82 1.28
CA MET A 158 -8.67 -9.55 0.49
C MET A 158 -7.58 -10.14 1.38
N GLU A 159 -6.97 -9.34 2.25
CA GLU A 159 -5.90 -9.77 3.16
C GLU A 159 -6.32 -10.97 4.04
N ASN A 160 -7.58 -11.00 4.50
CA ASN A 160 -8.08 -12.10 5.30
C ASN A 160 -8.19 -13.43 4.52
N ARG A 161 -8.28 -13.38 3.18
CA ARG A 161 -8.29 -14.57 2.31
C ARG A 161 -6.89 -15.12 2.07
N VAL A 162 -5.90 -14.23 2.02
CA VAL A 162 -4.49 -14.54 1.71
C VAL A 162 -3.82 -15.45 2.77
N GLY A 163 -4.33 -15.47 4.01
CA GLY A 163 -3.73 -16.19 5.14
C GLY A 163 -4.13 -17.66 5.33
N SER A 164 -4.78 -18.30 4.35
CA SER A 164 -5.38 -19.64 4.53
C SER A 164 -4.68 -20.79 3.78
N SER A 165 -3.64 -20.56 2.97
CA SER A 165 -2.95 -21.64 2.26
C SER A 165 -1.76 -22.19 3.05
N LEU A 166 -1.65 -23.52 3.11
CA LEU A 166 -0.64 -24.28 3.82
C LEU A 166 0.16 -25.17 2.87
N PHE A 167 0.34 -24.83 1.58
CA PHE A 167 1.01 -25.73 0.64
C PHE A 167 1.81 -25.00 -0.46
N LEU A 168 2.93 -25.61 -0.86
CA LEU A 168 3.87 -25.25 -1.95
C LEU A 168 4.58 -23.87 -1.91
N ASP A 169 5.81 -23.87 -2.44
CA ASP A 169 6.72 -22.72 -2.53
C ASP A 169 6.10 -21.55 -3.34
N ILE A 170 5.36 -21.87 -4.42
CA ILE A 170 4.77 -20.87 -5.33
C ILE A 170 3.51 -20.22 -4.72
N GLU A 171 2.66 -20.98 -4.02
CA GLU A 171 1.47 -20.38 -3.37
C GLU A 171 1.89 -19.47 -2.22
N GLN A 172 2.91 -19.86 -1.48
CA GLN A 172 3.50 -19.02 -0.45
C GLN A 172 4.03 -17.72 -1.06
N HIS A 173 4.85 -17.79 -2.12
CA HIS A 173 5.32 -16.58 -2.79
C HIS A 173 4.16 -15.71 -3.29
N LEU A 174 3.13 -16.27 -3.92
CA LEU A 174 1.98 -15.49 -4.39
C LEU A 174 1.21 -14.82 -3.24
N SER A 175 0.98 -15.55 -2.15
CA SER A 175 0.33 -15.04 -0.95
C SER A 175 1.13 -13.87 -0.36
N GLU A 176 2.45 -14.01 -0.28
CA GLU A 176 3.33 -12.96 0.22
C GLU A 176 3.40 -11.74 -0.71
N VAL A 177 3.52 -11.94 -2.03
CA VAL A 177 3.47 -10.85 -3.03
C VAL A 177 2.13 -10.10 -2.94
N THR A 178 1.03 -10.83 -2.78
CA THR A 178 -0.31 -10.24 -2.63
C THR A 178 -0.41 -9.46 -1.32
N GLY A 179 0.08 -10.04 -0.21
CA GLY A 179 0.10 -9.41 1.10
C GLY A 179 0.87 -8.09 1.11
N ILE A 180 2.09 -8.08 0.56
CA ILE A 180 2.90 -6.85 0.52
C ILE A 180 2.28 -5.80 -0.41
N THR A 181 1.67 -6.22 -1.53
CA THR A 181 0.95 -5.31 -2.42
C THR A 181 -0.23 -4.64 -1.71
N ILE A 182 -1.01 -5.42 -0.95
CA ILE A 182 -2.10 -4.90 -0.11
C ILE A 182 -1.56 -3.92 0.93
N SER A 183 -0.45 -4.23 1.60
CA SER A 183 0.18 -3.33 2.57
C SER A 183 0.58 -1.99 1.96
N VAL A 184 1.25 -1.98 0.80
CA VAL A 184 1.63 -0.75 0.10
C VAL A 184 0.40 0.06 -0.33
N PHE A 185 -0.63 -0.60 -0.88
CA PHE A 185 -1.88 0.08 -1.25
C PHE A 185 -2.57 0.71 -0.04
N LYS A 186 -2.62 0.00 1.09
CA LYS A 186 -3.12 0.57 2.35
C LYS A 186 -2.28 1.77 2.77
N ALA A 187 -0.95 1.68 2.73
CA ALA A 187 -0.08 2.79 3.11
C ALA A 187 -0.33 4.06 2.28
N ILE A 188 -0.50 3.93 0.95
CA ILE A 188 -0.87 5.05 0.07
C ILE A 188 -2.22 5.63 0.48
N LEU A 189 -3.25 4.79 0.66
CA LEU A 189 -4.58 5.24 1.07
C LEU A 189 -4.57 5.94 2.43
N VAL A 190 -3.73 5.48 3.35
CA VAL A 190 -3.52 6.11 4.66
C VAL A 190 -2.85 7.47 4.52
N PHE A 191 -1.80 7.57 3.72
CA PHE A 191 -1.15 8.85 3.39
C PHE A 191 -2.17 9.86 2.86
N LEU A 192 -3.04 9.46 1.91
CA LEU A 192 -4.10 10.30 1.35
C LEU A 192 -5.21 10.62 2.35
N SER A 193 -5.38 9.84 3.41
CA SER A 193 -6.47 10.01 4.38
C SER A 193 -6.16 11.00 5.49
N CYS A 194 -4.89 11.17 5.86
CA CYS A 194 -4.53 11.65 7.20
C CYS A 194 -5.01 13.09 7.51
N GLN A 195 -5.41 13.28 8.78
CA GLN A 195 -5.65 14.54 9.48
C GLN A 195 -5.25 14.38 10.95
N ASP A 196 -4.74 15.46 11.54
CA ASP A 196 -4.29 15.54 12.93
C ASP A 196 -5.45 15.64 13.95
N SER A 197 -5.16 15.19 15.16
CA SER A 197 -6.02 14.87 16.32
C SER A 197 -6.89 16.00 16.92
N LYS A 198 -6.85 17.23 16.40
CA LYS A 198 -7.53 18.39 17.01
C LYS A 198 -9.01 18.55 16.62
N ILE A 199 -9.47 17.84 15.61
CA ILE A 199 -10.90 17.81 15.24
C ILE A 199 -11.38 16.38 15.48
N LYS A 200 -12.27 16.18 16.47
CA LYS A 200 -12.96 14.90 16.68
C LYS A 200 -14.16 14.80 15.73
N PRO A 201 -14.11 14.05 14.60
CA PRO A 201 -15.32 13.48 14.04
C PRO A 201 -15.53 12.07 14.62
N ARG A 202 -16.75 11.83 15.08
CA ARG A 202 -17.24 10.67 15.81
C ARG A 202 -17.26 9.34 15.01
N GLY A 203 -16.46 9.21 13.94
CA GLY A 203 -16.51 8.08 12.99
C GLY A 203 -15.17 7.51 12.53
N TRP A 204 -14.03 7.98 13.03
CA TRP A 204 -12.70 7.58 12.53
C TRP A 204 -12.03 6.45 13.35
N SER A 205 -12.63 6.00 14.47
CA SER A 205 -12.08 4.88 15.27
C SER A 205 -12.00 3.55 14.51
N MET A 206 -12.64 3.46 13.34
CA MET A 206 -12.60 2.26 12.50
C MET A 206 -11.34 2.20 11.62
N ILE A 207 -10.82 3.31 11.10
CA ILE A 207 -9.66 3.25 10.18
C ILE A 207 -8.36 2.98 10.94
N SER A 208 -8.20 3.52 12.16
CA SER A 208 -7.08 3.12 13.04
C SER A 208 -7.12 1.63 13.39
N LYS A 209 -8.32 1.05 13.57
CA LYS A 209 -8.53 -0.41 13.74
C LYS A 209 -8.34 -1.22 12.45
N LEU A 210 -8.34 -0.58 11.27
CA LEU A 210 -8.00 -1.20 9.99
C LEU A 210 -6.49 -1.11 9.69
N MET A 211 -5.76 -0.19 10.34
CA MET A 211 -4.30 -0.07 10.23
C MET A 211 -3.55 -1.03 11.15
N ILE A 212 -4.14 -1.39 12.30
CA ILE A 212 -3.46 -2.25 13.29
C ILE A 212 -3.94 -3.69 13.12
N THR A 213 -3.24 -4.44 12.28
CA THR A 213 -3.20 -5.90 12.36
C THR A 213 -1.75 -6.35 12.18
N LYS A 214 -1.02 -6.42 13.32
CA LYS A 214 0.17 -7.25 13.65
C LYS A 214 1.35 -6.59 14.40
N SER A 215 1.27 -5.34 14.87
CA SER A 215 2.28 -4.83 15.83
C SER A 215 1.63 -4.22 17.07
N ALA A 216 1.86 -4.87 18.22
CA ALA A 216 1.36 -4.44 19.54
C ALA A 216 2.09 -3.20 20.11
N SER A 217 3.03 -2.58 19.37
CA SER A 217 3.92 -1.55 19.92
C SER A 217 3.72 -0.13 19.39
N CYS A 218 2.82 0.12 18.44
CA CYS A 218 2.70 1.46 17.84
C CYS A 218 1.47 2.22 18.35
N LYS A 219 1.52 2.66 19.61
CA LYS A 219 0.60 3.68 20.14
C LYS A 219 1.29 5.04 20.02
N ASN A 220 0.77 5.90 19.14
CA ASN A 220 1.14 7.31 18.94
C ASN A 220 2.33 7.62 18.01
N VAL A 221 2.28 7.16 16.75
CA VAL A 221 3.03 7.86 15.69
C VAL A 221 2.13 8.96 15.15
N GLN A 222 2.49 10.21 15.42
CA GLN A 222 1.77 11.38 14.93
C GLN A 222 2.15 11.61 13.48
N PHE A 223 1.31 11.09 12.58
CA PHE A 223 1.49 11.22 11.14
C PHE A 223 1.14 12.63 10.66
N PHE A 224 2.16 13.44 10.39
CA PHE A 224 1.99 14.62 9.54
C PHE A 224 2.13 14.20 8.07
N SER A 225 1.02 13.74 7.48
CA SER A 225 0.95 13.64 6.01
C SER A 225 0.92 15.04 5.40
N ASP A 226 1.52 15.21 4.22
CA ASP A 226 1.41 16.43 3.41
C ASP A 226 -0.05 16.85 3.24
N MET A 227 -0.94 15.87 3.07
CA MET A 227 -2.38 16.06 2.97
C MET A 227 -2.98 16.72 4.23
N GLY A 228 -2.54 16.29 5.41
CA GLY A 228 -2.96 16.88 6.68
C GLY A 228 -2.41 18.29 6.87
N SER A 229 -1.19 18.56 6.39
CA SER A 229 -0.59 19.89 6.44
C SER A 229 -1.33 20.90 5.55
N VAL A 230 -1.84 20.46 4.40
CA VAL A 230 -2.70 21.27 3.52
C VAL A 230 -4.05 21.53 4.19
N ASP A 231 -4.68 20.51 4.79
CA ASP A 231 -5.95 20.65 5.51
C ASP A 231 -5.85 21.71 6.63
N ILE A 232 -4.72 21.74 7.38
CA ILE A 232 -4.47 22.73 8.42
C ILE A 232 -4.26 24.12 7.81
N ALA A 233 -3.33 24.26 6.86
CA ALA A 233 -2.98 25.56 6.29
C ALA A 233 -4.17 26.24 5.58
N LEU A 234 -5.05 25.45 4.93
CA LEU A 234 -6.28 25.97 4.33
C LEU A 234 -7.35 26.30 5.37
N GLY A 235 -7.38 25.59 6.49
CA GLY A 235 -8.22 25.91 7.64
C GLY A 235 -7.85 27.26 8.25
N ASP A 236 -6.56 27.45 8.55
CA ASP A 236 -6.02 28.69 9.11
C ASP A 236 -6.27 29.87 8.16
N LEU A 237 -5.95 29.70 6.87
CA LEU A 237 -6.21 30.69 5.82
C LEU A 237 -7.69 31.09 5.73
N ARG A 238 -8.59 30.13 5.92
CA ARG A 238 -10.03 30.39 5.90
C ARG A 238 -10.49 31.21 7.10
N GLU A 239 -9.89 31.03 8.27
CA GLU A 239 -10.20 31.82 9.47
C GLU A 239 -9.59 33.22 9.39
N GLU A 240 -8.37 33.37 8.88
CA GLU A 240 -7.75 34.69 8.60
C GLU A 240 -8.64 35.55 7.67
N ILE A 241 -9.14 34.96 6.59
CA ILE A 241 -10.07 35.62 5.66
C ILE A 241 -11.34 36.10 6.36
N LYS A 242 -11.91 35.32 7.28
CA LYS A 242 -13.15 35.68 7.99
C LYS A 242 -12.93 36.83 8.98
N ASN A 243 -11.76 36.92 9.57
CA ASN A 243 -11.46 37.90 10.61
C ASN A 243 -11.10 39.28 10.04
N ASN A 244 -11.14 39.46 8.71
CA ASN A 244 -10.75 40.69 8.00
C ASN A 244 -9.33 41.16 8.37
N ASP A 245 -8.41 40.21 8.58
CA ASP A 245 -7.03 40.55 8.90
C ASP A 245 -6.37 41.30 7.71
N ALA A 246 -5.54 42.29 8.01
CA ALA A 246 -4.86 43.04 6.96
C ALA A 246 -4.01 42.09 6.09
N LYS A 247 -4.24 42.13 4.77
CA LYS A 247 -3.53 41.36 3.72
C LYS A 247 -3.20 39.91 4.13
N VAL A 248 -4.19 39.05 4.00
CA VAL A 248 -4.08 37.58 4.14
C VAL A 248 -2.85 37.04 3.40
N ASP A 249 -1.91 36.42 4.14
CA ASP A 249 -0.70 35.81 3.58
C ASP A 249 -0.91 34.32 3.23
N ALA A 250 -1.36 34.06 2.00
CA ALA A 250 -1.53 32.70 1.50
C ALA A 250 -0.22 31.92 1.24
N LYS A 251 0.95 32.45 1.59
CA LYS A 251 2.26 31.82 1.31
C LYS A 251 2.42 30.45 1.95
N VAL A 252 1.93 30.26 3.18
CA VAL A 252 2.01 28.97 3.87
C VAL A 252 1.15 27.93 3.15
N ALA A 253 -0.11 28.24 2.85
CA ALA A 253 -1.02 27.36 2.11
C ALA A 253 -0.46 26.99 0.73
N ARG A 254 0.07 27.96 -0.02
CA ARG A 254 0.71 27.73 -1.32
C ARG A 254 1.90 26.78 -1.22
N ARG A 255 2.76 26.93 -0.20
CA ARG A 255 3.91 26.04 0.02
C ARG A 255 3.45 24.61 0.31
N ARG A 256 2.47 24.42 1.19
CA ARG A 256 1.93 23.09 1.53
C ARG A 256 1.26 22.42 0.33
N LEU A 257 0.49 23.18 -0.46
CA LEU A 257 -0.09 22.68 -1.70
C LEU A 257 0.98 22.24 -2.70
N GLN A 258 2.10 22.97 -2.80
CA GLN A 258 3.22 22.59 -3.66
C GLN A 258 3.89 21.28 -3.20
N THR A 259 4.19 21.16 -1.91
CA THR A 259 4.76 19.92 -1.35
C THR A 259 3.85 18.72 -1.65
N LEU A 260 2.53 18.86 -1.46
CA LEU A 260 1.58 17.80 -1.77
C LEU A 260 1.53 17.46 -3.27
N ASP A 261 1.56 18.46 -4.17
CA ASP A 261 1.61 18.24 -5.62
C ASP A 261 2.85 17.43 -6.04
N ASP A 262 4.02 17.73 -5.45
CA ASP A 262 5.27 17.02 -5.74
C ASP A 262 5.25 15.59 -5.18
N SER A 263 4.71 15.40 -3.98
CA SER A 263 4.45 14.07 -3.41
C SER A 263 3.51 13.22 -4.27
N ILE A 264 2.46 13.82 -4.84
CA ILE A 264 1.53 13.12 -5.74
C ILE A 264 2.23 12.70 -7.04
N LYS A 265 3.02 13.59 -7.65
CA LYS A 265 3.80 13.25 -8.86
C LYS A 265 4.72 12.06 -8.65
N GLY A 266 5.36 11.98 -7.47
CA GLY A 266 6.21 10.84 -7.12
C GLY A 266 5.46 9.49 -7.09
N PHE A 267 4.14 9.49 -6.83
CA PHE A 267 3.33 8.27 -6.92
C PHE A 267 2.86 7.93 -8.34
N GLU A 268 2.61 8.91 -9.20
CA GLU A 268 1.96 8.70 -10.50
C GLU A 268 2.73 7.72 -11.40
N ALA A 269 4.02 7.96 -11.61
CA ALA A 269 4.84 7.12 -12.48
C ALA A 269 5.02 5.69 -11.94
N GLY A 270 5.21 5.57 -10.62
CA GLY A 270 5.34 4.27 -9.95
C GLY A 270 4.06 3.45 -10.04
N LEU A 271 2.90 4.06 -9.77
CA LEU A 271 1.61 3.38 -9.85
C LEU A 271 1.19 3.04 -11.28
N GLU A 272 1.54 3.88 -12.26
CA GLU A 272 1.32 3.52 -13.67
C GLU A 272 2.13 2.30 -14.06
N SER A 273 3.40 2.26 -13.65
CA SER A 273 4.29 1.12 -13.90
C SER A 273 3.78 -0.14 -13.20
N LEU A 274 3.38 -0.03 -11.94
CA LEU A 274 2.80 -1.14 -11.17
C LEU A 274 1.50 -1.65 -11.78
N TYR A 275 0.63 -0.76 -12.26
CA TYR A 275 -0.61 -1.16 -12.93
C TYR A 275 -0.33 -2.00 -14.19
N LYS A 276 0.69 -1.62 -14.98
CA LYS A 276 1.14 -2.41 -16.14
C LYS A 276 1.68 -3.78 -15.71
N GLN A 277 2.46 -3.83 -14.64
CA GLN A 277 2.99 -5.08 -14.09
C GLN A 277 1.89 -6.02 -13.59
N LEU A 278 0.86 -5.49 -12.92
CA LEU A 278 -0.30 -6.27 -12.50
C LEU A 278 -1.07 -6.87 -13.69
N ILE A 279 -1.21 -6.12 -14.79
CA ILE A 279 -1.79 -6.65 -16.04
C ILE A 279 -0.92 -7.78 -16.59
N GLN A 280 0.40 -7.60 -16.63
CA GLN A 280 1.33 -8.62 -17.15
C GLN A 280 1.32 -9.89 -16.30
N ALA A 281 1.26 -9.77 -14.98
CA ALA A 281 1.10 -10.89 -14.06
C ALA A 281 -0.21 -11.65 -14.34
N ARG A 282 -1.33 -10.94 -14.51
CA ARG A 282 -2.62 -11.54 -14.87
C ARG A 282 -2.56 -12.29 -16.21
N VAL A 283 -1.95 -11.69 -17.23
CA VAL A 283 -1.77 -12.33 -18.54
C VAL A 283 -0.92 -13.61 -18.39
N SER A 284 0.10 -13.58 -17.54
CA SER A 284 0.93 -14.76 -17.29
C SER A 284 0.13 -15.91 -16.67
N PHE A 285 -0.79 -15.63 -15.73
CA PHE A 285 -1.71 -16.64 -15.20
C PHE A 285 -2.71 -17.16 -16.25
N LEU A 286 -3.25 -16.28 -17.09
CA LEU A 286 -4.14 -16.70 -18.19
C LEU A 286 -3.43 -17.64 -19.17
N ASN A 287 -2.16 -17.36 -19.47
CA ASN A 287 -1.36 -18.22 -20.32
C ASN A 287 -1.11 -19.59 -19.69
N VAL A 288 -0.98 -19.68 -18.37
CA VAL A 288 -0.85 -20.97 -17.66
C VAL A 288 -2.10 -21.83 -17.81
N LEU A 289 -3.30 -21.24 -17.70
CA LEU A 289 -4.56 -21.99 -17.90
C LEU A 289 -4.80 -22.43 -19.35
N ALA A 290 -4.08 -21.85 -20.30
CA ALA A 290 -4.19 -22.19 -21.72
C ALA A 290 -3.23 -23.32 -22.16
N LEU A 291 -2.40 -23.85 -21.25
CA LEU A 291 -1.46 -24.97 -21.48
C LEU A 291 -2.14 -26.32 -21.26
#